data_AF-A0A7H0H5W7-F1
#
_entry.id   AF-A0A7H0H5W7-F1
#
_cell.length_a   1.000
_cell.length_b   1.000
_cell.length_c   1.000
_cell.angle_alpha   90.00
_cell.angle_beta   90.00
_cell.angle_gamma   90.00
#
_symmetry.space_group_name_H-M   'P 1'
#
loop_
_entity.id
_entity.type
_entity.pdbx_description
1 polymer ?
#
loop_
_entity_poly.entity_id
_entity_poly.type
_entity_poly.pdbx_seq_one_letter_code
_entity_poly.pdbx_strand_id
1 'polypeptide(L)'
;MGRATPWDPDVDDLTRSLRKIEAEHRGDLDSLLVCRFVQLMNRGSPLRRMSPAPVEHSARLVFADGLSILAHAPEHHGLLRLLTPLHHGSSVVLERVERGPDGVRITLRWGHHRVVAVVTGFDQVD
;
A
#
# COMPACT_ATOMS: atom_id res chain seq x y z
N MET A 1 1.29 -46.01 23.35
CA MET A 1 0.33 -45.85 22.24
C MET A 1 -0.62 -44.71 22.59
N GLY A 2 -0.34 -43.49 22.11
CA GLY A 2 -1.20 -42.32 22.37
C GLY A 2 -2.35 -42.29 21.37
N ARG A 3 -3.59 -42.29 21.87
CA ARG A 3 -4.79 -42.11 21.04
C ARG A 3 -4.88 -40.65 20.62
N ALA A 4 -4.81 -40.38 19.32
CA ALA A 4 -5.20 -39.09 18.75
C ALA A 4 -6.70 -38.87 19.03
N THR A 5 -7.03 -37.70 19.58
CA THR A 5 -8.40 -37.29 19.92
C THR A 5 -9.15 -36.74 18.69
N PRO A 6 -10.49 -36.84 18.63
CA PRO A 6 -11.33 -36.47 17.46
C PRO A 6 -11.42 -34.97 17.13
N TRP A 7 -10.59 -34.14 17.76
CA TRP A 7 -10.69 -32.68 17.78
C TRP A 7 -9.37 -31.99 17.39
N ASP A 8 -8.45 -32.71 16.75
CA ASP A 8 -7.30 -32.04 16.13
C ASP A 8 -7.78 -31.48 14.79
N PRO A 9 -8.01 -30.16 14.63
CA PRO A 9 -8.30 -29.61 13.32
C PRO A 9 -7.12 -29.96 12.42
N ASP A 10 -7.41 -30.53 11.26
CA ASP A 10 -6.39 -30.80 10.26
C ASP A 10 -5.67 -29.47 9.97
N VAL A 11 -4.43 -29.36 10.46
CA VAL A 11 -3.63 -28.13 10.42
C VAL A 11 -3.47 -27.65 8.98
N ASP A 12 -3.46 -28.58 8.03
CA ASP A 12 -3.39 -28.28 6.61
C ASP A 12 -4.70 -27.69 6.06
N ASP A 13 -5.86 -28.13 6.55
CA ASP A 13 -7.16 -27.59 6.17
C ASP A 13 -7.40 -26.20 6.76
N LEU A 14 -6.97 -25.97 8.02
CA LEU A 14 -6.98 -24.66 8.64
C LEU A 14 -6.06 -23.68 7.90
N THR A 15 -4.82 -24.11 7.60
CA THR A 15 -3.84 -23.29 6.87
C THR A 15 -4.35 -22.94 5.47
N ARG A 16 -4.99 -23.91 4.78
CA ARG A 16 -5.59 -23.68 3.46
C ARG A 16 -6.74 -22.68 3.53
N SER A 17 -7.61 -22.82 4.54
CA SER A 17 -8.75 -21.93 4.74
C SER A 17 -8.31 -20.51 5.07
N LEU A 18 -7.31 -20.33 5.95
CA LEU A 18 -6.75 -19.02 6.28
C LEU A 18 -6.13 -18.35 5.05
N ARG A 19 -5.32 -19.07 4.26
CA ARG A 19 -4.73 -18.53 3.02
C ARG A 19 -5.79 -18.10 2.01
N LYS A 20 -6.90 -18.84 1.91
CA LYS A 20 -8.00 -18.50 1.03
C LYS A 20 -8.68 -17.21 1.48
N ILE A 21 -8.99 -17.09 2.77
CA ILE A 21 -9.58 -15.90 3.37
C ILE A 21 -8.67 -14.68 3.19
N GLU A 22 -7.37 -14.83 3.46
CA GLU A 22 -6.37 -13.78 3.23
C GLU A 22 -6.32 -13.32 1.77
N ALA A 23 -6.36 -14.26 0.82
CA ALA A 23 -6.35 -13.95 -0.61
C ALA A 23 -7.62 -13.19 -1.05
N GLU A 24 -8.79 -13.59 -0.55
CA GLU A 24 -10.06 -12.92 -0.82
C GLU A 24 -10.05 -11.48 -0.26
N HIS A 25 -9.70 -11.31 1.02
CA HIS A 25 -9.63 -9.99 1.64
C HIS A 25 -8.59 -9.08 0.97
N ARG A 26 -7.44 -9.62 0.55
CA ARG A 26 -6.44 -8.84 -0.19
C ARG A 26 -6.95 -8.42 -1.56
N GLY A 27 -7.75 -9.27 -2.21
CA GLY A 27 -8.39 -8.93 -3.48
C GLY A 27 -9.38 -7.78 -3.37
N ASP A 28 -10.18 -7.78 -2.31
CA ASP A 28 -11.14 -6.70 -2.03
C ASP A 28 -10.40 -5.40 -1.69
N LEU A 29 -9.37 -5.46 -0.84
CA LEU A 29 -8.55 -4.31 -0.48
C LEU A 29 -7.86 -3.69 -1.71
N ASP A 30 -7.24 -4.50 -2.56
CA ASP A 30 -6.60 -4.03 -3.80
C ASP A 30 -7.61 -3.28 -4.68
N SER A 31 -8.83 -3.81 -4.79
CA SER A 31 -9.89 -3.23 -5.62
C SER A 31 -10.34 -1.87 -5.07
N LEU A 32 -10.50 -1.76 -3.74
CA LEU A 32 -10.81 -0.50 -3.06
C LEU A 32 -9.68 0.53 -3.23
N LEU A 33 -8.43 0.11 -3.07
CA LEU A 33 -7.26 0.95 -3.26
C LEU A 33 -7.20 1.49 -4.70
N VAL A 34 -7.33 0.63 -5.70
CA VAL A 34 -7.35 1.04 -7.11
C VAL A 34 -8.47 2.05 -7.37
N CYS A 35 -9.69 1.77 -6.91
CA CYS A 35 -10.81 2.68 -7.07
C CYS A 35 -10.51 4.07 -6.46
N ARG A 36 -9.96 4.09 -5.23
CA ARG A 36 -9.61 5.34 -4.55
C ARG A 36 -8.48 6.09 -5.24
N PHE A 37 -7.48 5.38 -5.76
CA PHE A 37 -6.37 5.98 -6.51
C PHE A 37 -6.79 6.56 -7.85
N VAL A 38 -7.73 5.92 -8.56
CA VAL A 38 -8.33 6.50 -9.77
C VAL A 38 -9.03 7.82 -9.44
N GLN A 39 -9.78 7.90 -8.34
CA GLN A 39 -10.40 9.16 -7.90
C GLN A 39 -9.34 10.23 -7.58
N LEU A 40 -8.24 9.83 -6.93
CA LEU A 40 -7.15 10.72 -6.58
C LEU A 40 -6.43 11.28 -7.81
N MET A 41 -6.15 10.42 -8.80
CA MET A 41 -5.60 10.79 -10.10
C MET A 41 -6.50 11.79 -10.83
N ASN A 42 -7.80 11.50 -10.91
CA ASN A 42 -8.76 12.36 -11.60
C ASN A 42 -8.87 13.75 -10.98
N ARG A 43 -8.68 13.86 -9.66
CA ARG A 43 -8.66 15.14 -8.95
C ARG A 43 -7.31 15.85 -9.00
N GLY A 44 -6.25 15.16 -9.40
CA GLY A 44 -4.89 15.67 -9.36
C GLY A 44 -4.44 16.04 -7.94
N SER A 45 -4.97 15.36 -6.91
CA SER A 45 -4.68 15.72 -5.51
C SER A 45 -3.21 15.46 -5.20
N PRO A 46 -2.43 16.49 -4.81
CA PRO A 46 -1.01 16.30 -4.56
C PRO A 46 -0.75 15.59 -3.22
N LEU A 47 0.38 14.90 -3.14
CA LEU A 47 0.96 14.43 -1.89
C LEU A 47 1.36 15.65 -1.05
N ARG A 48 0.91 15.70 0.20
CA ARG A 48 1.15 16.81 1.13
C ARG A 48 2.25 16.49 2.13
N ARG A 49 2.27 15.26 2.62
CA ARG A 49 3.17 14.85 3.69
C ARG A 49 3.58 13.40 3.50
N MET A 50 4.83 13.14 3.88
CA MET A 50 5.35 11.79 4.08
C MET A 50 5.89 11.70 5.51
N SER A 51 5.62 10.61 6.19
CA SER A 51 6.19 10.31 7.52
C SER A 51 6.61 8.85 7.60
N PRO A 52 7.54 8.50 8.51
CA PRO A 52 7.85 7.09 8.79
C PRO A 52 6.60 6.30 9.17
N ALA A 53 6.56 5.02 8.81
CA ALA A 53 5.57 4.05 9.26
C ALA A 53 6.20 3.10 10.31
N PRO A 54 5.40 2.40 11.14
CA PRO A 54 5.92 1.44 12.11
C PRO A 54 6.56 0.19 11.46
N VAL A 55 6.33 -0.03 10.17
CA VAL A 55 6.91 -1.12 9.40
C VAL A 55 8.21 -0.66 8.75
N GLU A 56 9.26 -1.49 8.85
CA GLU A 56 10.57 -1.21 8.27
C GLU A 56 10.46 -0.92 6.76
N HIS A 57 11.26 0.03 6.28
CA HIS A 57 11.28 0.49 4.88
C HIS A 57 9.94 0.98 4.32
N SER A 58 8.96 1.25 5.19
CA SER A 58 7.65 1.77 4.81
C SER A 58 7.49 3.22 5.26
N ALA A 59 6.65 3.96 4.55
CA ALA A 59 6.27 5.31 4.86
C ALA A 59 4.76 5.48 4.75
N ARG A 60 4.24 6.39 5.57
CA ARG A 60 2.88 6.92 5.46
C ARG A 60 2.88 8.07 4.47
N LEU A 61 2.02 7.98 3.46
CA LEU A 61 1.83 8.99 2.42
C LEU A 61 0.46 9.63 2.60
N VAL A 62 0.42 10.96 2.77
CA VAL A 62 -0.81 11.72 3.00
C VAL A 62 -1.04 12.70 1.86
N PHE A 63 -2.16 12.54 1.18
CA PHE A 63 -2.58 13.38 0.06
C PHE A 63 -3.47 14.54 0.50
N ALA A 64 -3.59 15.54 -0.37
CA ALA A 64 -4.36 16.76 -0.12
C ALA A 64 -5.87 16.53 0.03
N ASP A 65 -6.39 15.43 -0.47
CA ASP A 65 -7.80 15.05 -0.33
C ASP A 65 -8.09 14.29 0.98
N GLY A 66 -7.10 14.18 1.85
CA GLY A 66 -7.20 13.46 3.13
C GLY A 66 -6.89 11.97 3.05
N LEU A 67 -6.62 11.41 1.86
CA LEU A 67 -6.21 10.01 1.77
C LEU A 67 -4.85 9.79 2.45
N SER A 68 -4.80 8.85 3.39
CA SER A 68 -3.58 8.37 4.03
C SER A 68 -3.37 6.89 3.69
N ILE A 69 -2.18 6.53 3.23
CA ILE A 69 -1.82 5.16 2.87
C ILE A 69 -0.46 4.78 3.46
N LEU A 70 -0.25 3.48 3.61
CA LEU A 70 1.05 2.90 3.90
C LEU A 70 1.65 2.34 2.61
N ALA A 71 2.91 2.69 2.34
CA ALA A 71 3.61 2.22 1.15
C ALA A 71 5.10 2.02 1.42
N HIS A 72 5.73 1.15 0.63
CA HIS A 72 7.18 0.98 0.59
C HIS A 72 7.67 1.11 -0.86
N ALA A 73 8.96 1.42 -1.04
CA ALA A 73 9.58 1.36 -2.37
C ALA A 73 10.14 -0.04 -2.61
N PRO A 74 10.02 -0.59 -3.84
CA PRO A 74 10.71 -1.83 -4.21
C PRO A 74 12.23 -1.72 -4.07
N GLU A 75 12.77 -0.55 -4.39
CA GLU A 75 14.18 -0.21 -4.19
C GLU A 75 14.38 0.38 -2.80
N HIS A 76 15.42 -0.05 -2.09
CA HIS A 76 15.81 0.54 -0.81
C HIS A 76 15.90 2.06 -0.94
N HIS A 77 15.26 2.77 0.00
CA HIS A 77 15.22 4.24 0.07
C HIS A 77 14.52 4.97 -1.08
N GLY A 78 13.83 4.29 -2.00
CA GLY A 78 13.16 4.93 -3.13
C GLY A 78 12.20 6.06 -2.71
N LEU A 79 11.44 5.85 -1.63
CA LEU A 79 10.51 6.85 -1.10
C LEU A 79 11.20 8.10 -0.50
N LEU A 80 12.44 8.00 -0.02
CA LEU A 80 13.16 9.17 0.52
C LEU A 80 13.37 10.26 -0.53
N ARG A 81 13.35 9.90 -1.82
CA ARG A 81 13.43 10.85 -2.94
C ARG A 81 12.26 11.83 -2.97
N LEU A 82 11.17 11.56 -2.26
CA LEU A 82 10.01 12.44 -2.12
C LEU A 82 10.23 13.56 -1.10
N LEU A 83 11.20 13.45 -0.18
CA LEU A 83 11.42 14.46 0.85
C LEU A 83 11.81 15.82 0.26
N THR A 84 12.73 15.82 -0.70
CA THR A 84 13.20 17.03 -1.37
C THR A 84 12.08 17.81 -2.09
N PRO A 85 11.31 17.20 -3.02
CA PRO A 85 10.22 17.93 -3.68
C PRO A 85 9.13 18.37 -2.70
N LEU A 86 8.80 17.57 -1.68
CA LEU A 86 7.82 17.98 -0.66
C LEU A 86 8.30 19.18 0.15
N HIS A 87 9.58 19.20 0.56
CA HIS A 87 10.16 20.33 1.29
C HIS A 87 10.18 21.62 0.47
N HIS A 88 10.44 21.53 -0.84
CA HIS A 88 10.41 22.66 -1.76
C HIS A 88 9.00 23.07 -2.23
N GLY A 89 7.95 22.41 -1.74
CA GLY A 89 6.57 22.70 -2.15
C GLY A 89 6.25 22.31 -3.61
N SER A 90 7.04 21.42 -4.20
CA SER A 90 6.73 20.85 -5.51
C SER A 90 5.46 20.01 -5.45
N SER A 91 4.65 20.09 -6.50
CA SER A 91 3.46 19.25 -6.63
C SER A 91 3.86 17.82 -7.03
N VAL A 92 3.89 16.93 -6.04
CA VAL A 92 4.03 15.49 -6.24
C VAL A 92 2.64 14.91 -6.41
N VAL A 93 2.33 14.31 -7.57
CA VAL A 93 0.99 13.77 -7.86
C VAL A 93 1.06 12.30 -8.24
N LEU A 94 -0.05 11.60 -8.07
CA LEU A 94 -0.22 10.26 -8.58
C LEU A 94 -0.37 10.29 -10.11
N GLU A 95 0.51 9.59 -10.81
CA GLU A 95 0.51 9.48 -12.27
C GLU A 95 -0.13 8.17 -12.75
N ARG A 96 0.15 7.07 -12.06
CA ARG A 96 -0.30 5.73 -12.47
C ARG A 96 -0.63 4.87 -11.26
N VAL A 97 -1.62 4.01 -11.41
CA VAL A 97 -1.95 2.93 -10.47
C VAL A 97 -2.07 1.62 -11.23
N GLU A 98 -1.50 0.55 -10.69
CA GLU A 98 -1.51 -0.79 -11.28
C GLU A 98 -1.68 -1.85 -10.20
N ARG A 99 -2.48 -2.88 -10.49
CA ARG A 99 -2.55 -4.06 -9.64
C ARG A 99 -1.48 -5.06 -10.09
N GLY A 100 -0.68 -5.54 -9.14
CA GLY A 100 0.36 -6.54 -9.38
C GLY A 100 0.34 -7.67 -8.34
N PRO A 101 1.21 -8.69 -8.51
CA PRO A 101 1.28 -9.82 -7.59
C PRO A 101 1.67 -9.42 -6.16
N ASP A 102 2.41 -8.32 -6.00
CA ASP A 102 2.85 -7.81 -4.68
C ASP A 102 1.82 -6.85 -4.04
N GLY A 103 0.68 -6.61 -4.71
CA GLY A 103 -0.34 -5.65 -4.33
C GLY A 103 -0.44 -4.48 -5.31
N VAL A 104 -0.98 -3.36 -4.83
CA VAL A 104 -1.21 -2.17 -5.66
C VAL A 104 0.08 -1.34 -5.77
N ARG A 105 0.55 -1.14 -6.99
CA ARG A 105 1.69 -0.27 -7.31
C ARG A 105 1.19 1.10 -7.73
N ILE A 106 1.83 2.15 -7.21
CA ILE A 106 1.58 3.53 -7.58
C ILE A 106 2.85 4.17 -8.12
N THR A 107 2.70 5.03 -9.11
CA THR A 107 3.78 5.89 -9.62
C THR A 107 3.48 7.33 -9.27
N LEU A 108 4.35 7.94 -8.47
CA LEU A 108 4.28 9.36 -8.11
C LEU A 108 5.22 10.15 -9.00
N ARG A 109 4.79 11.33 -9.46
CA ARG A 109 5.53 12.20 -10.38
C ARG A 109 5.65 13.62 -9.84
N TRP A 110 6.81 14.23 -10.06
CA TRP A 110 7.05 15.67 -9.91
C TRP A 110 8.01 16.15 -11.00
N GLY A 111 7.63 17.18 -11.77
CA GLY A 111 8.39 17.56 -12.96
C GLY A 111 8.59 16.38 -13.91
N HIS A 112 9.85 16.07 -14.24
CA HIS A 112 10.28 14.93 -15.04
C HIS A 112 10.67 13.68 -14.22
N HIS A 113 10.56 13.75 -12.89
CA HIS A 113 10.96 12.67 -11.99
C HIS A 113 9.77 11.79 -11.62
N ARG A 114 10.06 10.51 -11.39
CA ARG A 114 9.09 9.50 -10.96
C ARG A 114 9.67 8.65 -9.84
N VAL A 115 8.78 8.14 -8.98
CA VAL A 115 9.08 7.06 -8.04
C VAL A 115 7.94 6.07 -8.01
N VAL A 116 8.28 4.79 -7.91
CA VAL A 116 7.31 3.69 -7.75
C VAL A 116 7.23 3.30 -6.28
N ALA A 117 6.02 3.06 -5.81
CA ALA A 117 5.76 2.53 -4.47
C ALA A 117 4.74 1.39 -4.54
N VAL A 118 4.87 0.42 -3.64
CA VAL A 118 3.90 -0.64 -3.40
C VAL A 118 3.10 -0.27 -2.16
N VAL A 119 1.78 -0.21 -2.32
CA VAL A 119 0.83 0.16 -1.27
C VAL A 119 0.46 -1.08 -0.48
N THR A 120 0.65 -1.02 0.83
CA THR A 120 0.35 -2.13 1.75
C THR A 120 -1.06 -2.03 2.34
N GLY A 121 -1.65 -0.82 2.35
CA GLY A 121 -3.02 -0.62 2.81
C GLY A 121 -3.35 0.84 3.08
N PHE A 122 -4.58 1.07 3.53
CA PHE A 122 -4.98 2.35 4.09
C PHE A 122 -4.34 2.54 5.46
N ASP A 123 -3.94 3.77 5.75
CA ASP A 123 -3.55 4.17 7.08
C ASP A 123 -4.82 4.59 7.82
N GLN A 124 -5.53 3.62 8.39
CA GLN A 124 -6.65 3.92 9.28
C GLN A 124 -6.07 4.49 10.57
N VAL A 125 -6.43 5.74 10.85
CA VAL A 125 -6.19 6.33 12.16
C VAL A 125 -7.16 5.63 13.12
N ASP A 126 -6.64 5.04 14.19
CA ASP A 126 -7.44 4.46 15.28
C ASP A 126 -8.49 5.45 15.80
#